data_AF-A0A193PRA7-F1
#
_entry.id   AF-A0A193PRA7-F1
#
_cell.length_a   1.000
_cell.length_b   1.000
_cell.length_c   1.000
_cell.angle_alpha   90.00
_cell.angle_beta   90.00
_cell.angle_gamma   90.00
#
_symmetry.space_group_name_H-M   'P 1'
#
loop_
_entity.id
_entity.type
_entity.pdbx_description
1 polymer ?
#
loop_
_entity_poly.entity_id
_entity_poly.type
_entity_poly.pdbx_seq_one_letter_code
_entity_poly.pdbx_strand_id
1 'polypeptide(L)' 'IVAGGVGEFEAGISKNGQTREHALLAFTLGVKQLIVGVNKMDSTEPPYSQARFEEITKEVSA' A
#
# COMPACT_ATOMS: atom_id res chain seq x y z
N ILE A 1 4.96 3.08 3.82
CA ILE A 1 5.50 1.89 3.12
C ILE A 1 4.42 0.84 3.08
N VAL A 2 4.22 0.19 1.94
CA VAL A 2 3.17 -0.82 1.72
C VAL A 2 3.81 -2.08 1.16
N ALA A 3 3.40 -3.26 1.62
CA ALA A 3 3.88 -4.53 1.06
C ALA A 3 3.17 -4.83 -0.26
N GLY A 4 3.92 -5.22 -1.29
CA GLY A 4 3.39 -5.58 -2.61
C GLY A 4 2.94 -7.04 -2.73
N GLY A 5 3.39 -7.90 -1.80
CA GLY A 5 3.05 -9.31 -1.77
C GLY A 5 1.54 -9.56 -1.74
N VAL A 6 1.12 -10.63 -2.41
CA VAL A 6 -0.28 -11.08 -2.42
C VAL A 6 -0.65 -11.57 -1.02
N GLY A 7 -1.75 -11.04 -0.47
CA GLY A 7 -2.22 -11.28 0.89
C GLY A 7 -1.70 -10.27 1.91
N GLU A 8 -0.43 -9.86 1.83
CA GLU A 8 0.13 -8.84 2.73
C GLU A 8 -0.46 -7.44 2.46
N PHE A 9 -0.63 -7.10 1.18
CA PHE A 9 -1.26 -5.85 0.78
C PHE A 9 -2.71 -5.76 1.27
N GLU A 10 -3.49 -6.81 1.00
CA GLU A 10 -4.91 -6.92 1.32
C GLU A 10 -5.15 -6.87 2.84
N ALA A 11 -4.29 -7.53 3.62
CA ALA A 11 -4.32 -7.43 5.08
C ALA A 11 -4.03 -5.99 5.55
N GLY A 12 -3.05 -5.32 4.93
CA GLY A 12 -2.63 -3.96 5.28
C GLY A 12 -3.66 -2.88 4.97
N ILE A 13 -4.45 -3.05 3.89
CA ILE A 13 -5.51 -2.11 3.48
C ILE A 13 -6.90 -2.46 4.03
N SER A 14 -7.03 -3.61 4.69
CA SER A 14 -8.27 -4.06 5.33
C SER A 14 -8.81 -3.04 6.35
N LYS A 15 -10.06 -3.21 6.80
CA LYS A 15 -10.69 -2.30 7.79
C LYS A 15 -9.88 -2.16 9.09
N ASN A 16 -9.16 -3.21 9.48
CA ASN A 16 -8.29 -3.23 10.66
C ASN A 16 -6.81 -3.20 10.27
N GLY A 17 -6.52 -2.83 9.02
CA GLY A 17 -5.20 -2.82 8.44
C GLY A 17 -4.39 -1.62 8.88
N GLN A 18 -3.14 -1.87 9.25
CA GLN A 18 -2.23 -0.85 9.76
C GLN A 18 -1.90 0.26 8.75
N THR A 19 -1.84 -0.06 7.45
CA THR A 19 -1.54 0.94 6.42
C THR A 19 -2.63 2.02 6.36
N ARG A 20 -3.90 1.62 6.52
CA ARG A 20 -5.03 2.53 6.52
C ARG A 20 -5.07 3.40 7.78
N GLU A 21 -4.79 2.82 8.94
CA GLU A 21 -4.74 3.56 10.20
C GLU A 21 -3.63 4.62 10.18
N HIS A 22 -2.42 4.26 9.73
CA HIS A 22 -1.32 5.22 9.61
C HIS A 22 -1.61 6.35 8.61
N ALA A 23 -2.25 6.05 7.47
CA ALA A 23 -2.64 7.07 6.50
C ALA A 23 -3.69 8.04 7.08
N LEU A 24 -4.69 7.51 7.81
CA LEU A 24 -5.70 8.32 8.48
C LEU A 24 -5.09 9.20 9.56
N LEU A 25 -4.20 8.66 10.39
CA LEU A 25 -3.50 9.43 11.42
C LEU A 25 -2.66 10.56 10.80
N ALA A 26 -1.89 10.28 9.75
CA ALA A 26 -1.13 11.31 9.04
C ALA A 26 -2.03 12.43 8.48
N PHE A 27 -3.19 12.08 7.93
CA PHE A 27 -4.18 13.05 7.47
C PHE A 27 -4.72 13.91 8.62
N THR A 28 -5.08 13.30 9.76
CA THR A 28 -5.55 14.05 10.94
C THR A 28 -4.49 14.98 11.54
N LEU A 29 -3.21 14.66 11.36
CA LEU A 29 -2.08 15.49 11.77
C LEU A 29 -1.77 16.63 10.78
N GLY A 30 -2.51 16.74 9.67
CA GLY A 30 -2.37 17.82 8.70
C GLY A 30 -1.35 17.55 7.59
N VAL A 31 -0.91 16.31 7.40
CA VAL A 31 -0.03 15.94 6.28
C VAL A 31 -0.84 15.94 4.98
N LYS A 32 -0.54 16.90 4.09
CA LYS A 32 -1.27 17.07 2.81
C LYS A 32 -0.72 16.24 1.65
N GLN A 33 0.54 15.83 1.74
CA GLN A 33 1.20 15.02 0.73
C GLN A 33 1.93 13.86 1.40
N LEU A 34 1.68 12.65 0.91
CA LEU A 34 2.27 11.42 1.41
C LEU A 34 3.04 10.75 0.28
N ILE A 35 4.28 10.33 0.58
CA ILE A 35 5.07 9.50 -0.34
C ILE A 35 4.86 8.04 0.07
N VAL A 36 4.40 7.23 -0.88
CA VAL A 36 4.15 5.80 -0.65
C VAL A 36 5.21 4.98 -1.38
N GLY A 37 6.03 4.26 -0.63
CA GLY A 37 6.92 3.24 -1.18
C GLY A 37 6.27 1.85 -1.12
N VAL A 38 6.24 1.14 -2.25
CA VAL A 38 5.83 -0.27 -2.33
C VAL A 38 7.08 -1.15 -2.16
N ASN A 39 7.04 -2.05 -1.19
CA ASN A 39 8.17 -2.90 -0.79
C ASN A 39 7.83 -4.39 -1.04
N LYS A 40 8.84 -5.25 -1.05
CA LYS A 40 8.71 -6.71 -1.30
C LYS A 40 8.11 -7.06 -2.68
N MET A 41 8.44 -6.27 -3.70
CA MET A 41 7.99 -6.53 -5.07
C MET A 41 8.63 -7.79 -5.67
N ASP A 42 9.74 -8.27 -5.12
CA ASP A 42 10.33 -9.57 -5.43
C ASP A 42 9.41 -10.75 -5.11
N SER A 43 8.51 -10.59 -4.12
CA SER A 43 7.56 -11.62 -3.67
C SER A 43 6.23 -11.61 -4.43
N THR A 44 6.07 -10.75 -5.44
CA THR A 44 4.90 -10.79 -6.32
C THR A 44 5.03 -11.94 -7.32
N GLU A 45 3.90 -12.40 -7.87
CA GLU A 45 3.89 -13.39 -8.94
C GLU A 45 3.33 -12.76 -10.23
N PRO A 46 4.15 -12.59 -11.29
CA PRO A 46 5.60 -12.77 -11.35
C PRO A 46 6.37 -11.73 -10.50
N PRO A 47 7.65 -11.98 -10.15
CA PRO A 47 8.47 -11.02 -9.40
C PRO A 47 8.55 -9.68 -10.14
N TYR A 48 8.40 -8.59 -9.40
CA TYR A 48 8.36 -7.23 -9.93
C TYR A 48 7.27 -7.00 -10.99
N SER A 49 6.10 -7.63 -10.80
CA SER A 49 4.95 -7.47 -11.70
C SER A 49 4.48 -6.01 -11.75
N GLN A 50 4.57 -5.39 -12.92
CA GLN A 50 4.06 -4.04 -13.15
C GLN A 50 2.55 -3.97 -12.91
N ALA A 51 1.79 -5.00 -13.34
CA ALA A 51 0.35 -5.05 -13.15
C ALA A 51 -0.04 -4.97 -11.66
N ARG A 52 0.73 -5.65 -10.80
CA ARG A 52 0.52 -5.60 -9.35
C ARG A 52 0.85 -4.23 -8.76
N PHE A 53 1.92 -3.60 -9.23
CA PHE A 53 2.27 -2.24 -8.80
C PHE A 53 1.19 -1.22 -9.19
N GLU A 54 0.64 -1.31 -10.40
CA GLU A 54 -0.43 -0.44 -10.88
C GLU A 54 -1.73 -0.64 -10.09
N GLU A 55 -2.09 -1.89 -9.77
CA GLU A 55 -3.22 -2.22 -8.90
C GLU A 55 -3.08 -1.54 -7.53
N ILE A 56 -1.94 -1.73 -6.86
CA ILE A 56 -1.66 -1.14 -5.54
C ILE A 56 -1.68 0.39 -5.61
N THR A 57 -1.09 0.97 -6.65
CA THR A 57 -1.06 2.43 -6.83
C THR A 57 -2.46 2.99 -6.98
N LYS A 58 -3.32 2.32 -7.75
CA LYS A 58 -4.71 2.71 -7.95
C LYS A 58 -5.51 2.67 -6.65
N GLU A 59 -5.38 1.59 -5.88
CA GLU A 59 -6.08 1.43 -4.60
C GLU A 59 -5.60 2.42 -3.52
N VAL A 60 -4.30 2.72 -3.48
CA VAL A 60 -3.75 3.67 -2.49
C VAL A 60 -4.01 5.14 -2.87
N SER A 61 -4.23 5.43 -4.15
CA SER A 61 -4.55 6.77 -4.64
C SER A 61 -6.05 7.10 -4.64
N ALA A 62 -6.90 6.11 -4.35
CA ALA A 62 -8.36 6.26 -4.27
C ALA A 62 -8.79 6.79 -2.89
#